data_AF-A0A0M6WYQ9-F1
#
_entry.id   AF-A0A0M6WYQ9-F1
#
_cell.length_a   1.000
_cell.length_b   1.000
_cell.length_c   1.000
_cell.angle_alpha   90.00
_cell.angle_beta   90.00
_cell.angle_gamma   90.00
#
_symmetry.space_group_name_H-M   'P 1'
#
loop_
_entity.id
_entity.type
_entity.pdbx_description
1 polymer ?
#
loop_
_entity_poly.entity_id
_entity_poly.type
_entity_poly.pdbx_seq_one_letter_code
_entity_poly.pdbx_strand_id
1 'polypeptide(L)'
;MSKDKVIIRYMETDKDHIHYMIETEPTMSISKMVNLMKSYTAYHIWKKYPDYLRKHFWKEHTFWTDGYFVCSVGNVSEEMPRKYIENQG
;
A
#
# COMPACT_ATOMS: atom_id res chain seq x y z
N MET A 1 23.47 9.18 1.01
CA MET A 1 22.03 9.39 0.84
C MET A 1 21.33 8.94 2.11
N SER A 2 20.58 9.84 2.76
CA SER A 2 19.68 9.46 3.85
C SER A 2 18.72 8.37 3.34
N LYS A 3 18.53 7.28 4.07
CA LYS A 3 17.47 6.32 3.77
C LYS A 3 16.14 7.00 4.12
N ASP A 4 15.24 7.13 3.16
CA ASP A 4 13.89 7.64 3.41
C ASP A 4 13.22 6.74 4.47
N LYS A 5 12.83 7.32 5.60
CA LYS A 5 12.22 6.59 6.72
C LYS A 5 10.72 6.47 6.47
N VAL A 6 10.28 5.24 6.20
CA VAL A 6 8.87 4.89 6.00
C VAL A 6 8.50 3.84 7.06
N ILE A 7 7.56 4.17 7.94
CA ILE A 7 7.05 3.28 8.98
C ILE A 7 5.58 2.98 8.69
N ILE A 8 5.24 1.71 8.54
CA ILE A 8 3.85 1.26 8.48
C ILE A 8 3.35 1.13 9.93
N ARG A 9 2.43 2.00 10.34
CA ARG A 9 1.80 1.96 11.67
C ARG A 9 0.67 0.94 11.72
N TYR A 10 -0.14 0.89 10.66
CA TYR A 10 -1.25 -0.05 10.51
C TYR A 10 -1.37 -0.50 9.05
N MET A 11 -1.86 -1.73 8.86
CA MET A 11 -2.14 -2.31 7.55
C MET A 11 -3.39 -3.17 7.65
N GLU A 12 -4.27 -3.05 6.67
CA GLU A 12 -5.43 -3.91 6.51
C GLU A 12 -5.62 -4.25 5.03
N THR A 13 -6.11 -5.45 4.75
CA THR A 13 -6.40 -5.92 3.40
C THR A 13 -7.87 -6.30 3.31
N ASP A 14 -8.53 -5.90 2.23
CA ASP A 14 -9.82 -6.44 1.83
C ASP A 14 -9.64 -7.29 0.54
N LYS A 15 -10.74 -7.73 -0.07
CA LYS A 15 -10.75 -8.63 -1.23
C LYS A 15 -10.01 -8.07 -2.44
N ASP A 16 -10.09 -6.76 -2.67
CA ASP A 16 -9.57 -6.11 -3.89
C ASP A 16 -8.67 -4.89 -3.63
N HIS A 17 -8.44 -4.51 -2.36
CA HIS A 17 -7.61 -3.35 -2.01
C HIS A 17 -6.89 -3.51 -0.66
N ILE A 18 -5.92 -2.63 -0.39
CA ILE A 18 -5.15 -2.59 0.85
C ILE A 18 -5.12 -1.16 1.38
N HIS A 19 -5.36 -1.00 2.67
CA HIS A 19 -5.23 0.26 3.40
C HIS A 19 -3.94 0.26 4.23
N TYR A 20 -3.20 1.37 4.18
CA TYR A 20 -1.99 1.58 4.98
C TYR A 20 -2.08 2.90 5.76
N MET A 21 -1.76 2.84 7.06
CA MET A 21 -1.43 4.04 7.83
C MET A 21 0.10 4.14 7.90
N ILE A 22 0.65 5.19 7.29
CA ILE A 22 2.10 5.35 7.13
C ILE A 22 2.56 6.63 7.82
N GLU A 23 3.62 6.50 8.59
CA GLU A 23 4.42 7.61 9.09
C GLU A 23 5.69 7.74 8.25
N THR A 24 5.92 8.93 7.70
CA THR A 24 7.09 9.23 6.87
C THR A 24 7.55 10.67 7.08
N GLU A 25 8.80 10.94 6.76
CA GLU A 25 9.34 12.30 6.74
C GLU A 25 8.61 13.17 5.70
N PRO A 26 8.37 14.47 5.97
CA PRO A 26 7.69 15.38 5.04
C PRO A 26 8.41 15.56 3.69
N THR A 27 9.71 15.28 3.65
CA THR A 27 10.52 15.35 2.42
C THR A 27 10.32 14.14 1.50
N MET A 28 9.66 13.09 1.97
CA MET A 28 9.40 11.90 1.17
C MET A 28 8.32 12.20 0.12
N SER A 29 8.63 11.93 -1.14
CA SER A 29 7.64 11.99 -2.20
C SER A 29 6.62 10.85 -2.03
N ILE A 30 5.35 11.22 -1.90
CA ILE A 30 4.24 10.26 -1.77
C ILE A 30 4.17 9.33 -2.98
N SER A 31 4.31 9.86 -4.20
CA SER A 31 4.28 9.04 -5.42
C SER A 31 5.45 8.05 -5.46
N LYS A 32 6.65 8.48 -5.04
CA LYS A 32 7.82 7.58 -4.90
C LYS A 32 7.55 6.46 -3.90
N MET A 33 6.95 6.79 -2.75
CA MET A 33 6.61 5.82 -1.70
C MET A 33 5.60 4.79 -2.20
N VAL A 34 4.50 5.25 -2.80
CA VAL A 34 3.46 4.38 -3.35
C VAL A 34 4.01 3.48 -4.46
N ASN A 35 4.84 4.01 -5.37
CA ASN A 35 5.48 3.23 -6.41
C ASN A 35 6.40 2.14 -5.85
N LEU A 36 7.17 2.46 -4.81
CA LEU A 36 8.02 1.47 -4.14
C LEU A 36 7.18 0.34 -3.54
N MET A 37 6.11 0.68 -2.83
CA MET A 37 5.23 -0.32 -2.21
C MET A 37 4.54 -1.20 -3.24
N LYS A 38 3.92 -0.61 -4.27
CA LYS A 38 3.21 -1.34 -5.33
C LYS A 38 4.15 -2.25 -6.12
N SER A 39 5.33 -1.75 -6.52
CA SER A 39 6.30 -2.56 -7.28
C SER A 39 6.88 -3.70 -6.45
N TYR A 40 7.26 -3.44 -5.19
CA TYR A 40 7.82 -4.45 -4.29
C TYR A 40 6.79 -5.57 -4.04
N THR A 41 5.57 -5.20 -3.66
CA THR A 41 4.51 -6.18 -3.39
C THR A 41 4.11 -6.94 -4.64
N ALA A 42 3.92 -6.28 -5.79
CA ALA A 42 3.62 -6.96 -7.05
C ALA A 42 4.71 -7.98 -7.41
N TYR A 43 5.99 -7.61 -7.33
CA TYR A 43 7.10 -8.54 -7.59
C TYR A 43 7.04 -9.78 -6.69
N HIS A 44 6.90 -9.58 -5.39
CA HIS A 44 6.91 -10.69 -4.43
C HIS A 44 5.66 -11.57 -4.52
N ILE A 45 4.49 -10.98 -4.82
CA ILE A 45 3.23 -11.72 -5.04
C ILE A 45 3.33 -12.58 -6.31
N TRP A 46 3.82 -12.01 -7.41
CA TRP A 46 4.07 -12.76 -8.65
C TRP A 46 5.10 -13.86 -8.48
N LYS A 47 6.16 -13.62 -7.71
CA LYS A 47 7.17 -14.64 -7.39
C LYS A 47 6.58 -15.78 -6.55
N LYS A 48 5.64 -15.49 -5.66
CA LYS A 48 5.06 -16.47 -4.73
C LYS A 48 3.90 -17.27 -5.34
N TYR A 49 3.08 -16.67 -6.20
CA TYR A 49 1.86 -17.28 -6.74
C TYR A 49 1.74 -17.19 -8.28
N PRO A 50 2.79 -17.52 -9.06
CA PRO A 50 2.80 -17.27 -10.50
C PRO A 50 1.69 -18.03 -11.24
N ASP A 51 1.44 -19.30 -10.90
CA ASP A 51 0.47 -20.14 -11.62
C ASP A 51 -0.98 -19.73 -11.36
N TYR A 52 -1.27 -19.21 -10.17
CA TYR A 52 -2.59 -18.67 -9.84
C TYR A 52 -2.84 -17.36 -10.57
N LEU A 53 -1.86 -16.45 -10.56
CA LEU A 53 -2.01 -15.11 -11.13
C LEU A 53 -2.09 -15.16 -12.67
N ARG A 54 -1.33 -16.03 -13.34
CA ARG A 54 -1.41 -16.20 -14.81
C ARG A 54 -2.81 -16.56 -15.33
N LYS A 55 -3.64 -17.20 -14.49
CA LYS A 55 -5.03 -17.54 -14.85
C LYS A 55 -5.96 -16.32 -14.83
N HIS A 56 -5.63 -15.32 -14.01
CA HIS A 56 -6.48 -14.15 -13.75
C HIS A 56 -5.97 -12.87 -14.44
N PHE A 57 -4.66 -12.77 -14.70
CA PHE A 57 -4.02 -11.61 -15.31
C PHE A 57 -3.42 -12.01 -16.67
N TRP A 58 -4.02 -11.52 -17.76
CA TRP A 58 -3.77 -12.05 -19.12
C TRP A 58 -2.76 -11.27 -19.96
N LYS A 59 -2.43 -10.02 -19.62
CA LYS A 59 -1.61 -9.15 -20.48
C LYS A 59 -0.27 -8.70 -19.88
N GLU A 60 -0.14 -8.56 -18.57
CA GLU A 60 1.08 -8.04 -17.92
C GLU A 60 1.30 -8.66 -16.53
N HIS A 61 2.53 -8.67 -16.01
CA HIS A 61 2.82 -8.97 -14.60
C HIS A 61 2.40 -7.80 -13.68
N THR A 62 1.21 -7.27 -13.91
CA THR A 62 0.57 -6.26 -13.08
C THR A 62 -0.18 -6.94 -11.94
N PHE A 63 -0.39 -6.20 -10.86
CA PHE A 63 -1.16 -6.67 -9.71
C PHE A 63 -2.03 -5.54 -9.15
N TRP A 64 -1.45 -4.34 -9.12
CA TRP A 64 -2.17 -3.12 -8.76
C TRP A 64 -2.61 -2.35 -10.00
N THR A 65 -3.73 -1.64 -9.91
CA THR A 65 -4.11 -0.59 -10.88
C THR A 65 -3.13 0.57 -10.82
N ASP A 66 -3.14 1.50 -11.78
CA ASP A 66 -2.26 2.68 -11.72
C ASP A 66 -2.65 3.65 -10.60
N GLY A 67 -3.93 3.70 -10.26
CA GLY A 67 -4.50 4.57 -9.24
C GLY A 67 -4.04 4.26 -7.81
N TYR A 68 -4.15 5.25 -6.95
CA TYR A 68 -4.02 5.15 -5.50
C TYR A 68 -4.74 6.31 -4.83
N PHE A 69 -5.14 6.13 -3.57
CA PHE A 69 -5.69 7.19 -2.73
C PHE A 69 -4.74 7.47 -1.57
N VAL A 70 -4.48 8.74 -1.30
CA VAL A 70 -3.68 9.19 -0.15
C VAL A 70 -4.34 10.42 0.45
N CYS A 71 -4.46 10.44 1.77
CA CYS A 71 -4.94 11.57 2.54
C CYS A 71 -4.04 11.77 3.76
N SER A 72 -3.75 13.01 4.13
CA SER A 72 -3.05 13.30 5.37
C SER A 72 -4.00 13.15 6.57
N VAL A 73 -3.47 12.61 7.66
CA VAL A 73 -4.20 12.40 8.91
C VAL A 73 -3.48 13.26 9.96
N GLY A 74 -4.22 14.13 10.67
CA GLY A 74 -3.64 15.13 11.59
C GLY A 74 -3.05 14.55 12.88
N ASN A 75 -2.95 15.34 13.95
CA ASN A 75 -2.67 14.81 15.29
C ASN A 75 -3.87 13.99 15.75
N VAL A 76 -3.88 12.71 15.43
CA VAL A 76 -5.02 11.83 15.70
C VAL A 76 -4.61 10.79 16.74
N SER A 77 -5.38 10.73 17.82
CA SER A 77 -5.20 9.74 18.89
C SER A 77 -5.26 8.32 18.33
N GLU A 78 -4.61 7.39 19.03
CA GLU A 78 -4.53 5.95 18.68
C GLU A 78 -5.90 5.25 18.48
N GLU A 79 -7.03 5.89 18.82
CA GLU A 79 -8.37 5.34 18.65
C GLU A 79 -8.92 5.43 17.21
N MET A 80 -8.41 6.34 16.39
CA MET A 80 -8.94 6.57 15.04
C MET A 80 -8.48 5.61 13.93
N PRO A 81 -7.28 4.98 13.96
CA PRO A 81 -6.92 3.95 13.01
C PRO A 81 -7.98 2.86 12.95
N ARG A 82 -8.47 2.39 14.11
CA ARG A 82 -9.54 1.39 14.20
C ARG A 82 -10.84 1.87 13.55
N LYS A 83 -11.28 3.11 13.84
CA LYS A 83 -12.51 3.66 13.24
C LYS A 83 -12.39 3.93 11.74
N TYR A 84 -11.22 4.34 11.25
CA TYR A 84 -11.02 4.55 9.81
C TYR A 84 -11.08 3.21 9.07
N ILE A 85 -10.38 2.20 9.60
CA ILE A 85 -10.39 0.82 9.12
C ILE A 85 -11.82 0.24 9.12
N GLU A 86 -12.53 0.32 10.25
CA GLU A 86 -13.90 -0.19 10.39
C GLU A 86 -14.93 0.43 9.43
N ASN A 87 -14.65 1.63 8.89
CA ASN A 87 -15.55 2.33 7.97
C ASN A 87 -15.09 2.29 6.50
N GLN A 88 -13.99 1.59 6.18
CA GLN A 88 -13.41 1.55 4.83
C GLN A 88 -13.24 0.13 4.25
N GLY A 89 -13.51 -0.92 5.05
CA GLY A 89 -13.68 -2.29 4.56
C GLY A 89 -15.12 -2.61 4.13
#